data_AF-A0A1L9V9Q9-F1
#
_entry.id   AF-A0A1L9V9Q9-F1
#
_cell.length_a   1.000
_cell.length_b   1.000
_cell.length_c   1.000
_cell.angle_alpha   90.00
_cell.angle_beta   90.00
_cell.angle_gamma   90.00
#
_symmetry.space_group_name_H-M   'P 1'
#
loop_
_entity.id
_entity.type
_entity.pdbx_description
1 polymer ?
#
loop_
_entity_poly.entity_id
_entity_poly.type
_entity_poly.pdbx_seq_one_letter_code
_entity_poly.pdbx_strand_id
1 'polypeptide(L)'
;MPSTSNPYIIFTKTAKHQIKLLSQNQCWACTGTSPDISLVVDWDYQNLNHLTQRGLLNYNPYSPDNGIALCGTCKVNFIPNNNDPGWIFTPSDLEYFIEYEEKDYHSRTQAAKHDILAPRTCPSTNDYRAHQTSQGIINENEVGGLYRKIWRRDFQPMICESVVEELVVWHGAPMAAVTRAFGVFGLESERVPGDVLDGLRRLKELYARPAPSFRRIGVYRGWDRWMVGVGFVKDIAALEGNCDDLDFFETTHFFFFSKVQLKHIRERNGTWNY
;
A
#
# COMPACT_ATOMS: atom_id res chain seq x y z
N MET A 1 1.27 -29.42 -19.45
CA MET A 1 1.62 -29.09 -18.06
C MET A 1 0.43 -28.35 -17.46
N PRO A 2 -0.14 -28.80 -16.33
CA PRO A 2 -1.26 -28.07 -15.74
C PRO A 2 -0.71 -26.78 -15.14
N SER A 3 -1.27 -25.65 -15.56
CA SER A 3 -1.07 -24.35 -14.96
C SER A 3 -1.35 -24.44 -13.46
N THR A 4 -0.38 -24.06 -12.63
CA THR A 4 -0.58 -23.84 -11.19
C THR A 4 -1.44 -22.59 -10.99
N SER A 5 -2.74 -22.70 -11.29
CA SER A 5 -3.73 -21.75 -10.81
C SER A 5 -3.78 -21.88 -9.28
N ASN A 6 -3.30 -20.85 -8.60
CA ASN A 6 -3.32 -20.68 -7.15
C ASN A 6 -4.70 -21.10 -6.60
N PRO A 7 -4.79 -22.07 -5.66
CA PRO A 7 -6.07 -22.60 -5.19
C PRO A 7 -6.87 -21.48 -4.53
N TYR A 8 -7.89 -21.01 -5.25
CA TYR A 8 -8.95 -20.10 -4.88
C TYR A 8 -8.76 -19.40 -3.53
N ILE A 9 -8.29 -18.15 -3.57
CA ILE A 9 -8.47 -17.21 -2.48
C ILE A 9 -9.97 -16.94 -2.37
N ILE A 10 -10.66 -17.57 -1.41
CA ILE A 10 -12.11 -17.43 -1.19
C ILE A 10 -12.35 -16.81 0.19
N PHE A 11 -13.16 -15.76 0.24
CA PHE A 11 -13.76 -15.31 1.49
C PHE A 11 -14.46 -16.44 2.23
N THR A 12 -14.26 -16.50 3.55
CA THR A 12 -15.03 -17.40 4.41
C THR A 12 -16.52 -17.10 4.29
N LYS A 13 -17.39 -18.09 4.60
CA LYS A 13 -18.85 -17.87 4.60
C LYS A 13 -19.25 -16.69 5.49
N THR A 14 -18.59 -16.52 6.63
CA THR A 14 -18.78 -15.41 7.57
C THR A 14 -18.40 -14.08 6.94
N ALA A 15 -17.23 -13.97 6.31
CA ALA A 15 -16.81 -12.75 5.63
C ALA A 15 -17.77 -12.39 4.49
N LYS A 16 -18.20 -13.36 3.68
CA LYS A 16 -19.21 -13.13 2.62
C LYS A 16 -20.52 -12.60 3.19
N HIS A 17 -21.00 -13.17 4.30
CA HIS A 17 -22.22 -12.72 4.95
C HIS A 17 -22.08 -11.29 5.48
N GLN A 18 -20.96 -10.97 6.14
CA GLN A 18 -20.67 -9.62 6.64
C GLN A 18 -20.64 -8.58 5.52
N ILE A 19 -19.97 -8.87 4.39
CA ILE A 19 -19.92 -7.96 3.24
C ILE A 19 -21.34 -7.70 2.69
N LYS A 20 -22.18 -8.73 2.62
CA LYS A 20 -23.59 -8.58 2.20
C LYS A 20 -24.40 -7.72 3.17
N LEU A 21 -24.18 -7.84 4.47
CA LEU A 21 -24.84 -6.98 5.45
C LEU A 21 -24.40 -5.52 5.29
N LEU A 22 -23.09 -5.27 5.13
CA LEU A 22 -22.53 -3.94 4.91
C LEU A 22 -23.02 -3.29 3.61
N SER A 23 -23.34 -4.09 2.59
CA SER A 23 -23.91 -3.61 1.33
C SER A 23 -25.44 -3.63 1.28
N GLN A 24 -26.11 -3.91 2.42
CA GLN A 24 -27.57 -4.04 2.50
C GLN A 24 -28.16 -5.04 1.49
N ASN A 25 -27.38 -6.09 1.17
CA ASN A 25 -27.69 -7.09 0.16
C ASN A 25 -27.98 -6.51 -1.25
N GLN A 26 -27.37 -5.37 -1.56
CA GLN A 26 -27.41 -4.70 -2.86
C GLN A 26 -26.03 -4.68 -3.52
N CYS A 27 -26.03 -4.60 -4.85
CA CYS A 27 -24.86 -4.33 -5.67
C CYS A 27 -24.34 -2.94 -5.34
N TRP A 28 -23.10 -2.85 -4.90
CA TRP A 28 -22.46 -1.57 -4.56
C TRP A 28 -22.38 -0.62 -5.76
N ALA A 29 -22.16 -1.15 -6.96
CA ALA A 29 -22.00 -0.35 -8.17
C ALA A 29 -23.33 0.19 -8.72
N CYS A 30 -24.36 -0.66 -8.82
CA CYS A 30 -25.61 -0.33 -9.54
C CYS A 30 -26.90 -0.53 -8.72
N THR A 31 -26.80 -0.74 -7.41
CA THR A 31 -27.91 -0.98 -6.45
C THR A 31 -28.83 -2.17 -6.73
N GLY A 32 -28.55 -2.97 -7.76
CA GLY A 32 -29.28 -4.20 -8.09
C GLY A 32 -29.26 -5.23 -6.97
N THR A 33 -30.29 -6.08 -6.91
CA THR A 33 -30.45 -7.07 -5.84
C THR A 33 -29.59 -8.32 -6.04
N SER A 34 -29.43 -9.12 -4.99
CA SER A 34 -28.76 -10.42 -5.00
C SER A 34 -27.29 -10.37 -5.48
N PRO A 35 -26.43 -9.53 -4.87
CA PRO A 35 -25.03 -9.46 -5.23
C PRO A 35 -24.27 -10.74 -4.83
N ASP A 36 -23.24 -11.04 -5.61
CA ASP A 36 -22.15 -11.93 -5.21
C ASP A 36 -20.99 -11.10 -4.65
N ILE A 37 -20.07 -11.76 -3.95
CA ILE A 37 -18.92 -11.10 -3.34
C ILE A 37 -17.69 -11.25 -4.23
N SER A 38 -17.04 -10.13 -4.51
CA SER A 38 -15.80 -10.05 -5.29
C SER A 38 -14.67 -9.46 -4.45
N LEU A 39 -13.43 -9.82 -4.79
CA LEU A 39 -12.23 -9.19 -4.25
C LEU A 39 -11.99 -7.87 -4.98
N VAL A 40 -11.66 -6.80 -4.26
CA VAL A 40 -11.30 -5.51 -4.87
C VAL A 40 -9.91 -5.58 -5.48
N VAL A 41 -8.93 -6.02 -4.69
CA VAL A 41 -7.61 -6.41 -5.20
C VAL A 41 -7.60 -7.92 -5.28
N ASP A 42 -7.48 -8.43 -6.51
CA ASP A 42 -7.17 -9.84 -6.73
C ASP A 42 -5.66 -9.99 -6.54
N TRP A 43 -5.27 -10.96 -5.74
CA TRP A 43 -3.89 -11.13 -5.31
C TRP A 43 -3.28 -12.25 -6.12
N ASP A 44 -2.66 -11.90 -7.26
CA ASP A 44 -1.52 -12.71 -7.65
C ASP A 44 -0.45 -12.57 -6.55
N TYR A 45 0.26 -13.67 -6.30
CA TYR A 45 1.22 -13.75 -5.21
C TYR A 45 2.35 -12.70 -5.34
N GLN A 46 2.68 -12.28 -6.56
CA GLN A 46 3.74 -11.33 -6.84
C GLN A 46 3.34 -9.89 -6.45
N ASN A 47 2.12 -9.49 -6.78
CA ASN A 47 1.54 -8.19 -6.41
C ASN A 47 1.36 -8.07 -4.90
N LEU A 48 0.90 -9.13 -4.22
CA LEU A 48 0.76 -9.13 -2.76
C LEU A 48 2.12 -8.95 -2.07
N ASN A 49 3.13 -9.70 -2.49
CA ASN A 49 4.48 -9.60 -1.92
C ASN A 49 5.06 -8.20 -2.15
N HIS A 50 4.93 -7.65 -3.36
CA HIS A 50 5.44 -6.32 -3.69
C HIS A 50 4.80 -5.21 -2.83
N LEU A 51 3.48 -5.24 -2.67
CA LEU A 51 2.75 -4.25 -1.86
C LEU A 51 3.06 -4.41 -0.36
N THR A 52 3.22 -5.65 0.11
CA THR A 52 3.60 -5.95 1.50
C THR A 52 5.01 -5.48 1.80
N GLN A 53 6.00 -5.77 0.95
CA GLN A 53 7.38 -5.32 1.10
C GLN A 53 7.49 -3.79 1.11
N ARG A 54 6.62 -3.11 0.37
CA ARG A 54 6.55 -1.64 0.33
C ARG A 54 5.74 -1.02 1.48
N GLY A 55 5.17 -1.82 2.38
CA GLY A 55 4.34 -1.34 3.49
C GLY A 55 3.05 -0.65 3.06
N LEU A 56 2.53 -1.00 1.87
CA LEU A 56 1.29 -0.42 1.31
C LEU A 56 0.04 -1.23 1.66
N LEU A 57 0.23 -2.40 2.27
CA LEU A 57 -0.84 -3.27 2.75
C LEU A 57 -0.98 -3.14 4.27
N ASN A 58 -2.03 -2.46 4.73
CA ASN A 58 -2.34 -2.27 6.15
C ASN A 58 -3.61 -3.03 6.60
N TYR A 59 -4.11 -3.97 5.79
CA TYR A 59 -5.28 -4.78 6.06
C TYR A 59 -5.04 -6.24 5.70
N ASN A 60 -5.87 -7.13 6.22
CA ASN A 60 -5.81 -8.54 5.83
C ASN A 60 -6.48 -8.71 4.45
N PRO A 61 -5.76 -9.19 3.41
CA PRO A 61 -6.31 -9.32 2.05
C PRO A 61 -7.52 -10.26 1.94
N TYR A 62 -7.72 -11.10 2.96
CA TYR A 62 -8.81 -12.07 3.08
C TYR A 62 -9.95 -11.60 4.00
N SER A 63 -9.87 -10.40 4.57
CA SER A 63 -10.93 -9.82 5.41
C SER A 63 -12.01 -9.14 4.56
N PRO A 64 -13.19 -8.86 5.14
CA PRO A 64 -14.21 -8.02 4.52
C PRO A 64 -13.69 -6.70 3.93
N ASP A 65 -12.56 -6.18 4.42
CA ASP A 65 -12.00 -4.91 3.96
C ASP A 65 -11.53 -4.94 2.49
N ASN A 66 -11.29 -6.12 1.93
CA ASN A 66 -10.99 -6.30 0.50
C ASN A 66 -12.22 -6.74 -0.32
N GLY A 67 -13.41 -6.73 0.30
CA GLY A 67 -14.63 -7.28 -0.25
C GLY A 67 -15.55 -6.22 -0.85
N ILE A 68 -16.16 -6.55 -1.99
CA ILE A 68 -17.19 -5.72 -2.60
C ILE A 68 -18.35 -6.58 -3.11
N ALA A 69 -19.58 -6.14 -2.83
CA ALA A 69 -20.80 -6.83 -3.27
C ALA A 69 -21.22 -6.33 -4.65
N LEU A 70 -21.26 -7.21 -5.65
CA LEU A 70 -21.55 -6.87 -7.05
C LEU A 70 -22.54 -7.85 -7.66
N CYS A 71 -23.49 -7.35 -8.47
CA CYS A 71 -24.31 -8.21 -9.33
C CYS A 71 -23.45 -8.83 -10.44
N GLY A 72 -23.97 -9.86 -11.13
CA GLY A 72 -23.24 -10.55 -12.19
C GLY A 72 -22.69 -9.61 -13.26
N THR A 73 -23.51 -8.67 -13.76
CA THR A 73 -23.10 -7.70 -14.79
C THR A 73 -21.98 -6.78 -14.32
N CYS A 74 -22.11 -6.18 -13.14
CA CYS A 74 -21.08 -5.30 -12.59
C CYS A 74 -19.80 -6.08 -12.27
N LYS A 75 -19.90 -7.31 -11.78
CA LYS A 75 -18.77 -8.19 -11.47
C LYS A 75 -17.94 -8.52 -12.72
N VAL A 76 -18.59 -8.93 -13.81
CA VAL A 76 -17.89 -9.27 -15.07
C VAL A 76 -17.17 -8.05 -15.67
N ASN A 77 -17.72 -6.85 -15.48
CA ASN A 77 -17.11 -5.59 -15.89
C ASN A 77 -16.16 -4.99 -14.85
N PHE A 78 -16.06 -5.60 -13.67
CA PHE A 78 -15.13 -5.21 -12.62
C PHE A 78 -13.83 -6.02 -12.74
N ILE A 79 -13.88 -7.34 -12.94
CA ILE A 79 -12.76 -8.30 -12.87
C ILE A 79 -11.58 -7.95 -13.81
N PRO A 80 -10.31 -8.09 -13.35
CA PRO A 80 -9.13 -7.67 -14.13
C PRO A 80 -8.75 -8.57 -15.31
N ASN A 81 -9.25 -9.82 -15.38
CA ASN A 81 -9.02 -10.72 -16.54
C ASN A 81 -9.64 -10.19 -17.84
N ASN A 82 -10.59 -9.27 -17.73
CA ASN A 82 -10.99 -8.43 -18.84
C ASN A 82 -9.97 -7.30 -18.85
N ASN A 83 -8.96 -7.38 -19.73
CA ASN A 83 -7.86 -6.40 -19.89
C ASN A 83 -8.34 -4.95 -20.11
N ASP A 84 -9.62 -4.66 -19.94
CA ASP A 84 -10.21 -3.34 -19.93
C ASP A 84 -11.53 -3.37 -19.10
N PRO A 85 -11.50 -3.13 -17.78
CA PRO A 85 -12.70 -3.12 -16.94
C PRO A 85 -13.67 -2.03 -17.38
N GLY A 86 -14.96 -2.39 -17.46
CA GLY A 86 -16.02 -1.46 -17.86
C GLY A 86 -16.24 -0.33 -16.85
N TRP A 87 -15.77 -0.48 -15.61
CA TRP A 87 -15.82 0.57 -14.59
C TRP A 87 -14.71 0.38 -13.56
N ILE A 88 -14.33 1.49 -12.92
CA ILE A 88 -13.39 1.53 -11.80
C ILE A 88 -13.99 2.35 -10.66
N PHE A 89 -13.36 2.30 -9.50
CA PHE A 89 -13.64 3.25 -8.42
C PHE A 89 -12.35 3.63 -7.72
N THR A 90 -12.37 4.80 -7.07
CA THR A 90 -11.22 5.40 -6.39
C THR A 90 -11.70 6.16 -5.16
N PRO A 91 -10.89 6.36 -4.11
CA PRO A 91 -11.25 7.32 -3.05
C PRO A 91 -11.63 8.67 -3.65
N SER A 92 -12.65 9.31 -3.08
CA SER A 92 -13.16 10.58 -3.59
C SER A 92 -12.21 11.77 -3.35
N ASP A 93 -11.38 11.66 -2.31
CA ASP A 93 -10.35 12.62 -1.95
C ASP A 93 -8.97 11.94 -2.05
N LEU A 94 -8.35 12.02 -3.23
CA LEU A 94 -7.01 11.51 -3.47
C LEU A 94 -5.92 12.38 -2.82
N GLU A 95 -6.20 13.67 -2.59
CA GLU A 95 -5.25 14.60 -1.99
C GLU A 95 -4.94 14.20 -0.55
N TYR A 96 -5.94 13.76 0.21
CA TYR A 96 -5.73 13.19 1.54
C TYR A 96 -4.64 12.09 1.56
N PHE A 97 -4.65 11.18 0.58
CA PHE A 97 -3.66 10.10 0.50
C PHE A 97 -2.27 10.62 0.12
N ILE A 98 -2.21 11.65 -0.72
CA ILE A 98 -0.98 12.32 -1.14
C ILE A 98 -0.35 13.00 0.08
N GLU A 99 -1.10 13.82 0.79
CA GLU A 99 -0.67 14.52 1.99
C GLU A 99 -0.23 13.55 3.10
N TYR A 100 -0.98 12.46 3.29
CA TYR A 100 -0.63 11.42 4.25
C TYR A 100 0.75 10.81 3.94
N GLU A 101 1.00 10.39 2.70
CA GLU A 101 2.26 9.76 2.31
C GLU A 101 3.43 10.77 2.33
N GLU A 102 3.21 12.04 2.01
CA GLU A 102 4.25 13.07 2.17
C GLU A 102 4.61 13.27 3.64
N LYS A 103 3.62 13.35 4.53
CA LYS A 103 3.83 13.48 5.99
C LYS A 103 4.50 12.25 6.58
N ASP A 104 4.07 11.04 6.19
CA ASP A 104 4.67 9.77 6.59
C ASP A 104 6.14 9.71 6.13
N TYR A 105 6.40 10.03 4.86
CA TYR A 105 7.75 10.02 4.31
C TYR A 105 8.68 11.03 5.01
N HIS A 106 8.17 12.24 5.27
CA HIS A 106 8.91 13.24 6.05
C HIS A 106 9.24 12.70 7.45
N SER A 107 8.27 12.09 8.13
CA SER A 107 8.45 11.55 9.48
C SER A 107 9.48 10.42 9.50
N ARG A 108 9.42 9.49 8.54
CA ARG A 108 10.43 8.44 8.35
C ARG A 108 11.82 9.02 8.06
N THR A 109 11.89 10.11 7.29
CA THR A 109 13.15 10.79 7.00
C THR A 109 13.75 11.42 8.26
N GLN A 110 12.94 12.01 9.13
CA GLN A 110 13.43 12.53 10.42
C GLN A 110 13.87 11.39 11.34
N ALA A 111 13.10 10.29 11.43
CA ALA A 111 13.48 9.12 12.20
C ALA A 111 14.83 8.53 11.74
N ALA A 112 15.05 8.46 10.42
CA ALA A 112 16.30 7.95 9.84
C ALA A 112 17.53 8.81 10.19
N LYS A 113 17.37 10.13 10.42
CA LYS A 113 18.46 11.00 10.91
C LYS A 113 18.90 10.67 12.34
N HIS A 114 18.03 10.02 13.10
CA HIS A 114 18.29 9.53 14.45
C HIS A 114 18.55 8.02 14.48
N ASP A 115 18.90 7.44 13.32
CA ASP A 115 19.18 6.01 13.14
C ASP A 115 18.00 5.09 13.51
N ILE A 116 16.77 5.60 13.44
CA ILE A 116 15.53 4.85 13.66
C ILE A 116 14.92 4.47 12.30
N LEU A 117 14.79 3.17 12.06
CA LEU A 117 14.06 2.65 10.90
C LEU A 117 12.56 2.59 11.22
N ALA A 118 11.83 3.64 10.83
CA ALA A 118 10.38 3.67 10.95
C ALA A 118 9.72 3.00 9.72
N PRO A 119 8.77 2.07 9.92
CA PRO A 119 8.02 1.47 8.82
C PRO A 119 7.10 2.49 8.16
N ARG A 120 6.81 2.30 6.85
CA ARG A 120 5.77 3.09 6.16
C ARG A 120 4.41 2.80 6.82
N THR A 121 3.61 3.84 6.98
CA THR A 121 2.20 3.72 7.40
C THR A 121 1.26 4.09 6.25
N CYS A 122 0.03 3.62 6.31
CA CYS A 122 -1.01 3.93 5.32
C CYS A 122 -2.34 4.20 6.03
N PRO A 123 -3.22 5.05 5.45
CA PRO A 123 -4.53 5.31 6.01
C PRO A 123 -5.36 4.04 6.16
N SER A 124 -5.90 3.80 7.35
CA SER A 124 -6.92 2.78 7.57
C SER A 124 -8.29 3.28 7.13
N THR A 125 -9.28 2.38 7.07
CA THR A 125 -10.69 2.76 6.85
C THR A 125 -11.17 3.79 7.87
N ASN A 126 -10.76 3.63 9.14
CA ASN A 126 -11.14 4.55 10.20
C ASN A 126 -10.49 5.93 10.03
N ASP A 127 -9.23 6.00 9.60
CA ASP A 127 -8.54 7.26 9.38
C ASP A 127 -9.20 8.06 8.24
N TYR A 128 -9.49 7.40 7.12
CA TYR A 128 -10.12 8.04 5.97
C TYR A 128 -11.56 8.46 6.27
N ARG A 129 -12.33 7.62 6.98
CA ARG A 129 -13.67 8.00 7.46
C ARG A 129 -13.58 9.21 8.40
N ALA A 130 -12.71 9.18 9.40
CA ALA A 130 -12.56 10.25 10.38
C ALA A 130 -12.19 11.58 9.73
N HIS A 131 -11.31 11.56 8.72
CA HIS A 131 -10.98 12.73 7.91
C HIS A 131 -12.23 13.36 7.28
N GLN A 132 -13.03 12.56 6.56
CA GLN A 132 -14.23 13.05 5.89
C GLN A 132 -15.34 13.47 6.85
N THR A 133 -15.49 12.78 7.98
CA THR A 133 -16.38 13.17 9.06
C THR A 133 -15.97 14.52 9.66
N SER A 134 -14.67 14.73 9.90
CA SER A 134 -14.15 16.00 10.47
C SER A 134 -14.41 17.21 9.58
N GLN A 135 -14.54 16.97 8.27
CA GLN A 135 -14.87 17.98 7.25
C GLN A 135 -16.38 18.16 7.04
N GLY A 136 -17.23 17.37 7.72
CA GLY A 136 -18.68 17.40 7.54
C GLY A 136 -19.16 16.82 6.20
N ILE A 137 -18.32 16.03 5.51
CA ILE A 137 -18.64 15.45 4.20
C ILE A 137 -19.52 14.21 4.35
N ILE A 138 -19.27 13.40 5.39
CA ILE A 138 -20.06 12.20 5.72
C ILE A 138 -20.52 12.21 7.16
N ASN A 139 -21.60 11.47 7.43
CA ASN A 139 -22.11 11.27 8.79
C ASN A 139 -21.15 10.40 9.62
N GLU A 140 -21.11 10.62 10.94
CA GLU A 140 -20.31 9.82 11.88
C GLU A 140 -20.68 8.34 11.87
N ASN A 141 -21.92 8.03 11.50
CA ASN A 141 -22.48 6.67 11.48
C ASN A 141 -22.17 5.89 10.20
N GLU A 142 -21.45 6.48 9.24
CA GLU A 142 -21.10 5.78 8.00
C GLU A 142 -20.12 4.63 8.25
N VAL A 143 -20.29 3.57 7.46
CA VAL A 143 -19.50 2.33 7.60
C VAL A 143 -18.07 2.45 7.05
N GLY A 144 -17.76 3.52 6.32
CA GLY A 144 -16.46 3.77 5.72
C GLY A 144 -16.38 5.14 5.06
N GLY A 145 -15.43 5.31 4.12
CA GLY A 145 -15.24 6.56 3.40
C GLY A 145 -16.05 6.64 2.09
N LEU A 146 -16.02 7.80 1.44
CA LEU A 146 -16.58 8.04 0.11
C LEU A 146 -15.59 7.71 -1.01
N TYR A 147 -16.15 7.17 -2.08
CA TYR A 147 -15.45 6.75 -3.27
C TYR A 147 -16.20 7.22 -4.51
N ARG A 148 -15.46 7.62 -5.54
CA ARG A 148 -16.00 7.96 -6.87
C ARG A 148 -16.14 6.69 -7.69
N LYS A 149 -17.32 6.44 -8.24
CA LYS A 149 -17.55 5.43 -9.29
C LYS A 149 -17.32 6.06 -10.66
N ILE A 150 -16.54 5.39 -11.51
CA ILE A 150 -16.19 5.88 -12.85
C ILE A 150 -16.54 4.81 -13.87
N TRP A 151 -17.58 5.06 -14.66
CA TRP A 151 -18.03 4.17 -15.72
C TRP A 151 -17.22 4.46 -17.00
N ARG A 152 -16.57 3.42 -17.51
CA ARG A 152 -15.69 3.50 -18.69
C ARG A 152 -16.34 2.96 -19.96
N ARG A 153 -17.38 2.13 -19.82
CA ARG A 153 -18.16 1.59 -20.94
C ARG A 153 -19.62 1.49 -20.57
N ASP A 154 -20.47 1.60 -21.57
CA ASP A 154 -21.92 1.49 -21.42
C ASP A 154 -22.30 0.01 -21.51
N PHE A 155 -22.10 -0.73 -20.42
CA PHE A 155 -22.45 -2.16 -20.34
C PHE A 155 -23.78 -2.39 -19.61
N GLN A 156 -24.44 -1.32 -19.17
CA GLN A 156 -25.72 -1.40 -18.49
C GLN A 156 -26.76 -0.55 -19.25
N PRO A 157 -27.70 -1.18 -19.98
CA PRO A 157 -28.62 -0.46 -20.88
C PRO A 157 -29.61 0.47 -20.19
N MET A 158 -29.67 0.46 -18.85
CA MET A 158 -30.56 1.31 -18.05
C MET A 158 -29.83 2.36 -17.19
N ILE A 159 -28.48 2.37 -17.18
CA ILE A 159 -27.74 3.47 -16.57
C ILE A 159 -27.53 4.49 -17.68
N CYS A 160 -28.38 5.53 -17.69
CA CYS A 160 -28.32 6.59 -18.69
C CYS A 160 -26.92 7.23 -18.77
N GLU A 161 -26.58 7.64 -19.99
CA GLU A 161 -25.38 8.28 -20.54
C GLU A 161 -24.79 9.48 -19.75
N SER A 162 -25.42 9.88 -18.65
CA SER A 162 -24.83 10.88 -17.77
C SER A 162 -23.70 10.22 -16.99
N VAL A 163 -22.47 10.58 -17.34
CA VAL A 163 -21.22 10.41 -16.58
C VAL A 163 -21.39 11.08 -15.21
N VAL A 164 -22.25 10.52 -14.35
CA VAL A 164 -22.42 10.99 -12.99
C VAL A 164 -21.33 10.28 -12.20
N GLU A 165 -20.30 11.04 -11.85
CA GLU A 165 -19.45 10.73 -10.72
C GLU A 165 -20.35 10.59 -9.49
N GLU A 166 -20.76 9.36 -9.21
CA GLU A 166 -21.56 9.08 -8.03
C GLU A 166 -20.61 8.76 -6.89
N LEU A 167 -20.71 9.57 -5.83
CA LEU A 167 -20.02 9.34 -4.57
C LEU A 167 -20.79 8.31 -3.77
N VAL A 168 -20.13 7.20 -3.44
CA VAL A 168 -20.74 6.10 -2.69
C VAL A 168 -19.83 5.68 -1.54
N VAL A 169 -20.44 5.41 -0.39
CA VAL A 169 -19.73 4.90 0.79
C VAL A 169 -19.30 3.47 0.57
N TRP A 170 -18.05 3.14 0.89
CA TRP A 170 -17.57 1.76 0.92
C TRP A 170 -16.81 1.49 2.23
N HIS A 171 -17.11 0.33 2.83
CA HIS A 171 -16.58 -0.09 4.13
C HIS A 171 -15.14 -0.59 4.07
N GLY A 172 -14.62 -0.88 2.88
CA GLY A 172 -13.33 -1.55 2.76
C GLY A 172 -12.13 -0.65 2.97
N ALA A 173 -10.95 -1.27 2.94
CA ALA A 173 -9.69 -0.60 3.13
C ALA A 173 -9.40 0.34 1.95
N PRO A 174 -9.13 1.62 2.19
CA PRO A 174 -8.94 2.57 1.10
C PRO A 174 -7.72 2.23 0.24
N MET A 175 -6.68 1.63 0.83
CA MET A 175 -5.52 1.15 0.09
C MET A 175 -5.85 0.07 -0.94
N ALA A 176 -6.91 -0.71 -0.73
CA ALA A 176 -7.42 -1.66 -1.73
C ALA A 176 -7.97 -0.91 -2.95
N ALA A 177 -8.76 0.14 -2.72
CA ALA A 177 -9.33 0.96 -3.77
C ALA A 177 -8.24 1.70 -4.57
N VAL A 178 -7.25 2.30 -3.89
CA VAL A 178 -6.12 2.97 -4.56
C VAL A 178 -5.33 1.98 -5.42
N THR A 179 -4.98 0.82 -4.86
CA THR A 179 -4.27 -0.24 -5.58
C THR A 179 -5.05 -0.70 -6.81
N ARG A 180 -6.37 -0.89 -6.66
CA ARG A 180 -7.25 -1.25 -7.76
C ARG A 180 -7.30 -0.17 -8.84
N ALA A 181 -7.38 1.09 -8.45
CA ALA A 181 -7.45 2.23 -9.35
C ALA A 181 -6.19 2.39 -10.21
N PHE A 182 -5.00 1.97 -9.72
CA PHE A 182 -3.78 1.97 -10.54
C PHE A 182 -3.86 1.09 -11.79
N GLY A 183 -4.80 0.15 -11.85
CA GLY A 183 -5.08 -0.64 -13.05
C GLY A 183 -5.57 0.21 -14.24
N VAL A 184 -5.93 1.48 -14.03
CA VAL A 184 -6.23 2.42 -15.12
C VAL A 184 -5.02 2.69 -16.02
N PHE A 185 -3.81 2.60 -15.47
CA PHE A 185 -2.58 2.87 -16.22
C PHE A 185 -2.25 1.68 -17.12
N GLY A 186 -2.47 1.84 -18.42
CA GLY A 186 -2.31 0.79 -19.43
C GLY A 186 -3.55 0.58 -20.30
N LEU A 187 -4.62 1.33 -20.04
CA LEU A 187 -5.91 1.25 -20.71
C LEU A 187 -6.30 2.57 -21.37
N GLU A 188 -7.34 2.56 -22.21
CA GLU A 188 -7.94 3.78 -22.74
C GLU A 188 -8.51 4.63 -21.60
N SER A 189 -7.87 5.76 -21.30
CA SER A 189 -8.20 6.63 -20.17
C SER A 189 -9.23 7.71 -20.51
N GLU A 190 -9.83 7.69 -21.72
CA GLU A 190 -10.64 8.79 -22.25
C GLU A 190 -11.86 9.16 -21.39
N ARG A 191 -12.44 8.20 -20.65
CA ARG A 191 -13.58 8.43 -19.75
C ARG A 191 -13.19 8.63 -18.28
N VAL A 192 -11.91 8.71 -17.96
CA VAL A 192 -11.44 8.93 -16.57
C VAL A 192 -11.14 10.41 -16.38
N PRO A 193 -11.71 11.07 -15.36
CA PRO A 193 -11.44 12.48 -15.07
C PRO A 193 -9.93 12.77 -14.92
N GLY A 194 -9.49 13.92 -15.44
CA GLY A 194 -8.09 14.31 -15.44
C GLY A 194 -7.50 14.47 -14.04
N ASP A 195 -8.26 15.04 -13.11
CA ASP A 195 -7.89 15.18 -11.69
C ASP A 195 -7.65 13.82 -11.03
N VAL A 196 -8.49 12.83 -11.34
CA VAL A 196 -8.31 11.46 -10.86
C VAL A 196 -7.03 10.84 -11.43
N LEU A 197 -6.78 10.99 -12.74
CA LEU A 197 -5.57 10.47 -13.38
C LEU A 197 -4.30 11.12 -12.79
N ASP A 198 -4.32 12.42 -12.58
CA ASP A 198 -3.19 13.18 -12.03
C ASP A 198 -2.93 12.79 -10.57
N GLY A 199 -3.98 12.69 -9.75
CA GLY A 199 -3.88 12.25 -8.36
C GLY A 199 -3.35 10.81 -8.24
N LEU A 200 -3.88 9.88 -9.05
CA LEU A 200 -3.39 8.50 -9.07
C LEU A 200 -1.94 8.41 -9.56
N ARG A 201 -1.54 9.23 -10.55
CA ARG A 201 -0.16 9.27 -11.05
C ARG A 201 0.77 9.74 -9.95
N ARG A 202 0.40 10.82 -9.26
CA ARG A 202 1.16 11.35 -8.12
C ARG A 202 1.32 10.32 -7.01
N LEU A 203 0.24 9.63 -6.62
CA LEU A 203 0.31 8.56 -5.62
C LEU A 203 1.22 7.42 -6.05
N LYS A 204 1.14 7.00 -7.32
CA LYS A 204 2.00 5.93 -7.85
C LYS A 204 3.48 6.29 -7.75
N GLU A 205 3.85 7.54 -8.05
CA GLU A 205 5.22 8.05 -7.88
C GLU A 205 5.64 8.06 -6.40
N LEU A 206 4.79 8.57 -5.51
CA LEU A 206 5.08 8.66 -4.08
C LEU A 206 5.29 7.28 -3.44
N TYR A 207 4.43 6.32 -3.79
CA TYR A 207 4.51 4.94 -3.31
C TYR A 207 5.70 4.17 -3.90
N ALA A 208 6.21 4.61 -5.06
CA ALA A 208 7.42 4.05 -5.66
C ALA A 208 8.72 4.57 -5.04
N ARG A 209 8.68 5.62 -4.20
CA ARG A 209 9.88 6.15 -3.53
C ARG A 209 10.57 5.08 -2.67
N PRO A 210 11.91 5.00 -2.70
CA PRO A 210 12.66 4.12 -1.80
C PRO A 210 12.48 4.58 -0.34
N ALA A 211 12.76 3.68 0.61
CA ALA A 211 12.82 4.07 2.01
C ALA A 211 13.94 5.12 2.24
N PRO A 212 13.75 6.07 3.16
CA PRO A 212 14.81 7.02 3.52
C PRO A 212 16.08 6.30 3.94
N SER A 213 17.23 6.79 3.46
CA SER A 213 18.54 6.24 3.81
C SER A 213 18.79 6.39 5.32
N PHE A 214 19.11 5.29 6.01
CA PHE A 214 19.58 5.34 7.40
C PHE A 214 21.06 4.94 7.46
N ARG A 215 21.84 5.57 8.35
CA ARG A 215 23.25 5.20 8.53
C ARG A 215 23.32 3.97 9.43
N ARG A 216 23.47 2.78 8.84
CA ARG A 216 23.84 1.61 9.62
C ARG A 216 25.34 1.69 9.92
N ILE A 217 25.72 2.01 11.17
CA ILE A 217 27.08 1.74 11.64
C ILE A 217 27.19 0.23 11.79
N GLY A 218 27.67 -0.44 10.74
CA GLY A 218 27.98 -1.86 10.79
C GLY A 218 29.21 -2.09 11.68
N VAL A 219 29.02 -2.70 12.85
CA VAL A 219 30.12 -3.32 13.58
C VAL A 219 30.30 -4.72 13.02
N TYR A 220 31.20 -4.89 12.06
CA TYR A 220 31.58 -6.21 11.58
C TYR A 220 32.40 -6.91 12.68
N ARG A 221 31.89 -8.02 13.23
CA ARG A 221 32.72 -9.01 13.92
C ARG A 221 33.24 -9.99 12.89
N GLY A 222 34.37 -9.64 12.26
CA GLY A 222 35.15 -10.61 11.50
C GLY A 222 35.60 -11.73 12.43
N TRP A 223 35.49 -12.99 11.96
CA TRP A 223 35.84 -14.19 12.72
C TRP A 223 37.36 -14.36 12.94
N ASP A 224 38.20 -13.44 12.46
CA ASP A 224 39.63 -13.45 12.72
C ASP A 224 40.11 -12.15 13.37
N ARG A 225 40.70 -12.34 14.56
CA ARG A 225 41.63 -11.47 15.29
C ARG A 225 41.92 -10.08 14.68
N TRP A 226 41.46 -9.05 15.39
CA TRP A 226 41.97 -7.67 15.40
C TRP A 226 41.72 -6.79 14.15
N MET A 227 40.48 -6.64 13.70
CA MET A 227 40.08 -5.43 12.96
C MET A 227 38.66 -5.00 13.35
N VAL A 228 38.51 -3.77 13.86
CA VAL A 228 37.22 -3.08 13.97
C VAL A 228 37.23 -2.01 12.89
N GLY A 229 36.59 -2.29 11.75
CA GLY A 229 36.36 -1.31 10.69
C GLY A 229 34.99 -0.67 10.86
N VAL A 230 34.91 0.66 10.79
CA VAL A 230 33.65 1.39 10.64
C VAL A 230 33.41 1.56 9.14
N GLY A 231 32.54 0.72 8.57
CA GLY A 231 32.16 0.79 7.16
C GLY A 231 30.90 1.64 6.97
N PHE A 232 30.89 2.49 5.94
CA PHE A 232 29.70 3.22 5.50
C PHE A 232 28.94 2.35 4.51
N VAL A 233 27.76 1.85 4.88
CA VAL A 233 26.85 1.21 3.90
C VAL A 233 25.91 2.29 3.38
N LYS A 234 26.16 2.76 2.16
CA LYS A 234 25.11 3.38 1.34
C LYS A 234 24.40 2.25 0.62
N ASP A 235 23.08 2.26 0.70
CA ASP A 235 22.14 1.39 -0.03
C ASP A 235 21.94 -0.02 0.54
N ILE A 236 20.69 -0.28 0.91
CA ILE A 236 20.21 -1.58 1.41
C ILE A 236 19.71 -2.48 0.27
N ALA A 237 19.60 -1.95 -0.95
CA ALA A 237 19.12 -2.68 -2.11
C ALA A 237 20.04 -3.84 -2.56
N ALA A 238 21.25 -3.96 -2.01
CA ALA A 238 22.24 -4.95 -2.41
C ALA A 238 22.32 -6.20 -1.51
N LEU A 239 21.52 -6.32 -0.44
CA LEU A 239 21.71 -7.38 0.58
C LEU A 239 20.83 -8.64 0.41
N GLU A 240 20.10 -8.78 -0.69
CA GLU A 240 19.38 -10.04 -1.00
C GLU A 240 20.07 -10.90 -2.09
N GLY A 241 21.27 -10.50 -2.53
CA GLY A 241 22.14 -11.30 -3.38
C GLY A 241 23.20 -12.04 -2.56
N ASN A 242 23.47 -13.28 -2.94
CA ASN A 242 24.51 -14.16 -2.41
C ASN A 242 25.81 -13.40 -2.06
N CYS A 243 26.37 -13.63 -0.88
CA CYS A 243 27.49 -12.87 -0.28
C CYS A 243 28.85 -12.96 -1.02
N ASP A 244 28.89 -13.41 -2.26
CA ASP A 244 30.15 -13.67 -2.97
C ASP A 244 30.57 -12.57 -3.96
N ASP A 245 29.70 -11.58 -4.28
CA ASP A 245 29.99 -10.54 -5.28
C ASP A 245 29.58 -9.12 -4.81
N LEU A 246 30.27 -8.57 -3.81
CA LEU A 246 30.21 -7.12 -3.53
C LEU A 246 31.51 -6.45 -3.99
N ASP A 247 31.42 -5.72 -5.10
CA ASP A 247 32.50 -4.84 -5.58
C ASP A 247 32.79 -3.74 -4.54
N PHE A 248 34.04 -3.77 -4.05
CA PHE A 248 34.57 -2.87 -3.04
C PHE A 248 34.89 -1.51 -3.68
N PHE A 249 33.99 -0.53 -3.60
CA PHE A 249 34.34 0.84 -3.97
C PHE A 249 35.05 1.54 -2.80
N GLU A 250 36.37 1.63 -2.92
CA GLU A 250 37.29 2.26 -1.97
C GLU A 250 36.96 3.74 -1.74
N THR A 251 36.50 4.07 -0.53
CA THR A 251 36.89 5.32 0.16
C THR A 251 36.97 5.05 1.66
N THR A 252 37.89 4.16 2.05
CA THR A 252 38.13 3.82 3.45
C THR A 252 39.04 4.88 4.08
N HIS A 253 38.50 5.75 4.93
CA HIS A 253 39.32 6.51 5.87
C HIS A 253 39.61 5.62 7.09
N PHE A 254 40.82 5.07 7.14
CA PHE A 254 41.29 4.30 8.30
C PHE A 254 41.68 5.26 9.43
N PHE A 255 40.92 5.26 10.53
CA PHE A 255 41.35 5.88 11.79
C PHE A 255 42.05 4.83 12.66
N PHE A 256 43.37 4.96 12.81
CA PHE A 256 44.14 4.16 13.76
C PHE A 256 43.96 4.72 15.18
N PHE A 257 43.16 4.05 16.01
CA PHE A 257 43.16 4.31 17.45
C PHE A 257 44.19 3.39 18.11
N SER A 258 45.21 3.96 18.76
CA SER A 258 46.15 3.19 19.58
C SER A 258 45.45 2.68 20.85
N LYS A 259 45.92 1.55 21.40
CA LYS A 259 45.35 0.86 22.59
C LYS A 259 45.09 1.77 23.81
N VAL A 260 45.71 2.93 23.88
CA VAL A 260 45.54 3.90 24.98
C VAL A 260 44.18 4.62 24.90
N GLN A 261 43.63 4.89 23.72
CA GLN A 261 42.37 5.64 23.56
C GLN A 261 41.11 4.82 23.85
N LEU A 262 41.17 3.49 23.71
CA LEU A 262 40.03 2.60 24.01
C LEU A 262 39.76 2.44 25.52
N LYS A 263 40.75 2.72 26.38
CA LYS A 263 40.57 2.64 27.84
C LYS A 263 39.71 3.79 28.36
N HIS A 264 39.80 4.98 27.76
CA HIS A 264 39.00 6.14 28.17
C HIS A 264 37.53 6.10 27.73
N ILE A 265 37.19 5.35 26.69
CA ILE A 265 35.79 5.17 26.28
C ILE A 265 35.07 4.16 27.18
N ARG A 266 35.80 3.14 27.66
CA ARG A 266 35.24 2.11 28.55
C ARG A 266 34.90 2.63 29.96
N GLU A 267 35.56 3.70 30.42
CA GLU A 267 35.30 4.32 31.72
C GLU A 267 34.12 5.32 31.70
N ARG A 268 33.61 5.74 30.52
CA ARG A 268 32.48 6.68 30.42
C ARG A 268 31.10 6.04 30.37
N ASN A 269 31.01 4.74 30.02
CA ASN A 269 29.72 4.05 29.91
C ASN A 269 29.61 3.02 31.04
N GLY A 270 29.01 3.46 32.14
CA GLY A 270 28.84 2.72 33.38
C GLY A 270 28.31 1.29 33.19
N THR A 271 28.84 0.41 34.02
CA THR A 271 28.51 -1.00 34.21
C THR A 271 27.02 -1.20 34.54
N TRP A 272 26.34 -2.04 33.75
CA TRP A 272 25.13 -2.73 34.20
C TRP A 272 25.57 -4.02 34.88
N ASN A 273 25.26 -4.14 36.18
CA ASN A 273 25.42 -5.37 36.95
C ASN A 273 24.25 -6.31 36.69
N TYR A 274 24.57 -7.61 36.70
CA TYR A 274 23.69 -8.77 36.54
C TYR A 274 22.43 -8.75 37.43
#